data_AF-A0A538MTJ3-F1
#
_entry.id   AF-A0A538MTJ3-F1
#
_cell.length_a   1.000
_cell.length_b   1.000
_cell.length_c   1.000
_cell.angle_alpha   90.00
_cell.angle_beta   90.00
_cell.angle_gamma   90.00
#
_symmetry.space_group_name_H-M   'P 1'
#
loop_
_entity.id
_entity.type
_entity.pdbx_description
1 polymer ?
#
loop_
_entity_poly.entity_id
_entity_poly.type
_entity_poly.pdbx_seq_one_letter_code
_entity_poly.pdbx_strand_id
1 'polypeptide(L)'
;MPVEPIYNNQEPFPVETPEDVARLVDLLVPAADDDPLSRLLGDHFSLLAATHPEWFTPYRELVLTERLESFNGNFGDFRILFGGASDGCVEHLLGQLRDGWKTWPGWGLASIGTEAAMSALADWVRAGGERGDLEDLGVWVPPTGPAQYRFPLERKAVFLRKFDDPAELSTVDNPVGLPLAEVLRDPEKSPVTWHYVSLRVDQLPGMATWPVPRVHLVGPRANWGWELTAAFDEDGRYRDEVARLDSAPDAEEEGYLIGDEQYGGNHGAVTLRPYDGDLVYCNGHIQLTPDVVGTAGGPPLGVGRTPHCPACERLMFHVASVEHHVRDYGDGWRGLFVCEDCRLVTCNANGWN
;
A
#
# COMPACT_ATOMS: atom_id res chain seq x y z
N MET A 1 8.75 -19.85 -5.75
CA MET A 1 8.41 -20.42 -7.08
C MET A 1 7.35 -19.55 -7.75
N PRO A 2 7.56 -19.12 -9.00
CA PRO A 2 8.54 -18.15 -9.46
C PRO A 2 8.01 -16.70 -9.39
N VAL A 3 8.93 -15.73 -9.40
CA VAL A 3 8.71 -14.45 -10.09
C VAL A 3 8.61 -14.78 -11.58
N GLU A 4 7.51 -14.45 -12.28
CA GLU A 4 7.50 -14.28 -13.76
C GLU A 4 6.18 -13.66 -14.28
N PRO A 5 6.26 -12.68 -15.19
CA PRO A 5 6.12 -13.04 -16.60
C PRO A 5 7.40 -12.87 -17.41
N ILE A 6 7.62 -13.89 -18.25
CA ILE A 6 8.68 -14.03 -19.25
C ILE A 6 8.70 -12.83 -20.19
N TYR A 7 9.85 -12.17 -20.30
CA TYR A 7 10.19 -11.34 -21.46
C TYR A 7 11.46 -11.91 -22.11
N ASN A 8 11.44 -12.08 -23.43
CA ASN A 8 12.58 -12.51 -24.26
C ASN A 8 13.17 -13.93 -24.02
N ASN A 9 12.38 -14.92 -23.56
CA ASN A 9 12.86 -16.30 -23.34
C ASN A 9 14.07 -16.40 -22.39
N GLN A 10 14.18 -15.49 -21.42
CA GLN A 10 15.21 -15.60 -20.37
C GLN A 10 14.66 -16.44 -19.23
N GLU A 11 15.51 -17.32 -18.68
CA GLU A 11 15.17 -18.09 -17.47
C GLU A 11 14.98 -17.13 -16.29
N PRO A 12 14.07 -17.44 -15.35
CA PRO A 12 13.86 -16.60 -14.17
C PRO A 12 15.18 -16.52 -13.40
N PHE A 13 15.56 -15.33 -12.95
CA PHE A 13 16.74 -15.15 -12.11
C PHE A 13 16.39 -15.63 -10.70
N PRO A 14 16.96 -16.75 -10.20
CA PRO A 14 16.70 -17.17 -8.84
C PRO A 14 17.27 -16.13 -7.86
N VAL A 15 16.62 -15.95 -6.71
CA VAL A 15 17.17 -15.22 -5.56
C VAL A 15 17.34 -16.23 -4.43
N GLU A 16 18.26 -17.16 -4.60
CA GLU A 16 18.46 -18.29 -3.68
C GLU A 16 19.79 -18.19 -2.92
N THR A 17 20.73 -17.38 -3.42
CA THR A 17 22.07 -17.22 -2.86
C THR A 17 22.52 -15.74 -2.86
N PRO A 18 23.51 -15.36 -2.03
CA PRO A 18 24.14 -14.05 -2.11
C PRO A 18 24.77 -13.74 -3.49
N GLU A 19 25.30 -14.75 -4.18
CA GLU A 19 25.84 -14.59 -5.54
C GLU A 19 24.79 -14.18 -6.56
N ASP A 20 23.54 -14.60 -6.39
CA ASP A 20 22.43 -14.17 -7.24
C ASP A 20 22.14 -12.68 -7.06
N VAL A 21 22.22 -12.17 -5.82
CA VAL A 21 22.05 -10.74 -5.52
C VAL A 21 23.13 -9.90 -6.21
N ALA A 22 24.39 -10.38 -6.24
CA ALA A 22 25.47 -9.74 -6.98
C ALA A 22 25.12 -9.58 -8.46
N ARG A 23 24.58 -10.64 -9.08
CA ARG A 23 24.17 -10.65 -10.49
C ARG A 23 23.01 -9.70 -10.75
N LEU A 24 22.00 -9.64 -9.85
CA LEU A 24 20.91 -8.67 -9.96
C LEU A 24 21.42 -7.24 -9.91
N VAL A 25 22.33 -6.95 -8.98
CA VAL A 25 22.93 -5.62 -8.85
C VAL A 25 23.72 -5.26 -10.10
N ASP A 26 24.49 -6.20 -10.68
CA ASP A 26 25.23 -5.99 -11.94
C ASP A 26 24.36 -5.74 -13.17
N LEU A 27 23.10 -6.13 -13.13
CA LEU A 27 22.12 -5.83 -14.17
C LEU A 27 21.52 -4.42 -14.04
N LEU A 28 21.71 -3.74 -12.91
CA LEU A 28 21.34 -2.32 -12.75
C LEU A 28 22.32 -1.44 -13.54
N VAL A 29 22.08 -1.32 -14.84
CA VAL A 29 22.81 -0.41 -15.73
C VAL A 29 21.98 0.87 -15.93
N PRO A 30 22.60 2.08 -15.88
CA PRO A 30 21.92 3.33 -16.20
C PRO A 30 21.30 3.27 -17.61
N ALA A 31 19.99 3.02 -17.66
CA ALA A 31 19.21 2.93 -18.89
C ALA A 31 18.09 3.98 -18.88
N ALA A 32 17.49 4.24 -20.05
CA ALA A 32 16.39 5.18 -20.18
C ALA A 32 15.19 4.79 -19.29
N ASP A 33 14.38 5.77 -18.90
CA ASP A 33 13.25 5.73 -17.93
C ASP A 33 12.17 4.65 -18.14
N ASP A 34 12.28 3.78 -19.15
CA ASP A 34 11.27 2.78 -19.54
C ASP A 34 11.87 1.39 -19.85
N ASP A 35 13.04 1.05 -19.30
CA ASP A 35 13.66 -0.27 -19.51
C ASP A 35 12.82 -1.40 -18.88
N PRO A 36 12.27 -2.36 -19.67
CA PRO A 36 11.54 -3.51 -19.16
C PRO A 36 12.34 -4.36 -18.16
N LEU A 37 13.67 -4.37 -18.28
CA LEU A 37 14.54 -5.08 -17.33
C LEU A 37 14.46 -4.48 -15.93
N SER A 38 14.39 -3.15 -15.80
CA SER A 38 14.31 -2.48 -14.49
C SER A 38 13.04 -2.88 -13.72
N ARG A 39 11.89 -2.99 -14.41
CA ARG A 39 10.64 -3.49 -13.81
C ARG A 39 10.78 -4.91 -13.30
N LEU A 40 11.35 -5.80 -14.12
CA LEU A 40 11.60 -7.19 -13.73
C LEU A 40 12.54 -7.29 -12.52
N LEU A 41 13.61 -6.50 -12.49
CA LEU A 41 14.54 -6.45 -11.35
C LEU A 41 13.84 -5.99 -10.07
N GLY A 42 12.86 -5.08 -10.16
CA GLY A 42 12.12 -4.61 -8.99
C GLY A 42 11.37 -5.71 -8.24
N ASP A 43 10.85 -6.72 -8.93
CA ASP A 43 10.19 -7.87 -8.29
C ASP A 43 11.18 -8.75 -7.55
N HIS A 44 12.39 -8.89 -8.08
CA HIS A 44 13.47 -9.63 -7.42
C HIS A 44 13.96 -8.88 -6.17
N PHE A 45 14.05 -7.55 -6.22
CA PHE A 45 14.38 -6.74 -5.04
C PHE A 45 13.26 -6.73 -4.00
N SER A 46 11.98 -6.79 -4.42
CA SER A 46 10.84 -6.95 -3.51
C SER A 46 10.92 -8.28 -2.76
N LEU A 47 11.18 -9.39 -3.49
CA LEU A 47 11.41 -10.70 -2.89
C LEU A 47 12.61 -10.68 -1.94
N LEU A 48 13.73 -10.08 -2.36
CA LEU A 48 14.93 -9.95 -1.54
C LEU A 48 14.66 -9.18 -0.25
N ALA A 49 13.95 -8.06 -0.32
CA ALA A 49 13.57 -7.26 0.84
C ALA A 49 12.71 -8.06 1.83
N ALA A 50 11.81 -8.92 1.34
CA ALA A 50 10.93 -9.72 2.18
C ALA A 50 11.59 -10.96 2.81
N THR A 51 12.66 -11.49 2.20
CA THR A 51 13.23 -12.79 2.59
C THR A 51 14.65 -12.69 3.15
N HIS A 52 15.56 -12.05 2.42
CA HIS A 52 16.99 -12.01 2.71
C HIS A 52 17.60 -10.60 2.53
N PRO A 53 17.03 -9.55 3.17
CA PRO A 53 17.52 -8.18 2.99
C PRO A 53 19.00 -8.03 3.38
N GLU A 54 19.51 -8.89 4.26
CA GLU A 54 20.90 -8.90 4.68
C GLU A 54 21.89 -9.14 3.53
N TRP A 55 21.50 -9.91 2.50
CA TRP A 55 22.36 -10.19 1.34
C TRP A 55 22.60 -8.95 0.47
N PHE A 56 21.73 -7.93 0.56
CA PHE A 56 21.89 -6.67 -0.17
C PHE A 56 22.88 -5.70 0.49
N THR A 57 23.17 -5.88 1.78
CA THR A 57 24.01 -4.96 2.58
C THR A 57 25.32 -4.55 1.90
N PRO A 58 26.10 -5.47 1.28
CA PRO A 58 27.37 -5.11 0.62
C PRO A 58 27.20 -4.18 -0.60
N TYR A 59 26.01 -4.13 -1.20
CA TYR A 59 25.71 -3.40 -2.43
C TYR A 59 24.96 -2.09 -2.18
N ARG A 60 24.46 -1.89 -0.95
CA ARG A 60 23.63 -0.75 -0.56
C ARG A 60 24.19 0.59 -1.03
N GLU A 61 25.45 0.88 -0.69
CA GLU A 61 26.06 2.18 -0.99
C GLU A 61 26.31 2.33 -2.49
N LEU A 62 26.81 1.28 -3.15
CA LEU A 62 27.01 1.23 -4.59
C LEU A 62 25.73 1.58 -5.35
N VAL A 63 24.60 0.97 -4.96
CA VAL A 63 23.32 1.23 -5.62
C VAL A 63 22.86 2.66 -5.36
N LEU A 64 22.94 3.15 -4.11
CA LEU A 64 22.52 4.51 -3.78
C LEU A 64 23.32 5.60 -4.53
N THR A 65 24.62 5.39 -4.75
CA THR A 65 25.49 6.42 -5.34
C THR A 65 25.67 6.28 -6.85
N GLU A 66 25.51 5.07 -7.41
CA GLU A 66 25.84 4.81 -8.82
C GLU A 66 24.68 4.20 -9.64
N ARG A 67 23.68 3.57 -9.01
CA ARG A 67 22.67 2.75 -9.73
C ARG A 67 21.22 3.07 -9.35
N LEU A 68 20.98 4.14 -8.61
CA LEU A 68 19.67 4.47 -8.03
C LEU A 68 18.59 4.69 -9.09
N GLU A 69 18.92 5.34 -10.21
CA GLU A 69 17.95 5.61 -11.29
C GLU A 69 17.39 4.32 -11.92
N SER A 70 18.18 3.26 -11.95
CA SER A 70 17.79 1.97 -12.54
C SER A 70 17.09 1.07 -11.53
N PHE A 71 17.13 1.43 -10.24
CA PHE A 71 16.56 0.65 -9.16
C PHE A 71 15.06 0.93 -9.07
N ASN A 72 14.25 -0.06 -9.44
CA ASN A 72 12.81 0.00 -9.35
C ASN A 72 12.30 -0.86 -8.18
N GLY A 73 11.22 -0.44 -7.53
CA GLY A 73 10.66 -1.08 -6.35
C GLY A 73 9.73 -0.13 -5.61
N ASN A 74 8.95 -0.65 -4.66
CA ASN A 74 8.12 0.23 -3.84
C ASN A 74 8.96 0.88 -2.73
N PHE A 75 8.51 2.01 -2.19
CA PHE A 75 9.25 2.73 -1.15
C PHE A 75 9.48 1.93 0.14
N GLY A 76 8.61 0.97 0.44
CA GLY A 76 8.83 0.02 1.55
C GLY A 76 10.08 -0.83 1.33
N ASP A 77 10.28 -1.34 0.12
CA ASP A 77 11.46 -2.14 -0.23
C ASP A 77 12.73 -1.29 -0.15
N PHE A 78 12.67 -0.04 -0.63
CA PHE A 78 13.76 0.92 -0.54
C PHE A 78 14.19 1.10 0.92
N ARG A 79 13.22 1.33 1.82
CA ARG A 79 13.50 1.50 3.26
C ARG A 79 14.12 0.25 3.89
N ILE A 80 13.78 -0.94 3.43
CA ILE A 80 14.37 -2.19 3.91
C ILE A 80 15.81 -2.35 3.40
N LEU A 81 16.02 -2.15 2.10
CA LEU A 81 17.30 -2.42 1.43
C LEU A 81 18.35 -1.33 1.66
N PHE A 82 17.92 -0.06 1.71
CA PHE A 82 18.78 1.11 1.90
C PHE A 82 18.86 1.61 3.35
N GLY A 83 18.03 1.07 4.24
CA GLY A 83 17.96 1.47 5.64
C GLY A 83 19.33 1.40 6.34
N GLY A 84 19.77 2.53 6.90
CA GLY A 84 21.04 2.63 7.62
C GLY A 84 22.29 2.76 6.73
N ALA A 85 22.16 3.24 5.49
CA ALA A 85 23.33 3.66 4.70
C ALA A 85 24.12 4.79 5.40
N SER A 86 25.40 4.93 5.03
CA SER A 86 26.32 5.89 5.67
C SER A 86 25.99 7.36 5.37
N ASP A 87 26.54 8.25 6.19
CA ASP A 87 26.48 9.70 5.97
C ASP A 87 27.09 10.13 4.61
N GLY A 88 28.02 9.34 4.05
CA GLY A 88 28.54 9.58 2.70
C GLY A 88 27.46 9.45 1.61
N CYS A 89 26.55 8.49 1.75
CA CYS A 89 25.39 8.36 0.87
C CYS A 89 24.41 9.53 1.06
N VAL A 90 24.22 9.99 2.31
CA VAL A 90 23.38 11.16 2.62
C VAL A 90 23.91 12.42 1.94
N GLU A 91 25.21 12.69 2.07
CA GLU A 91 25.87 13.83 1.43
C GLU A 91 25.77 13.78 -0.10
N HIS A 92 25.96 12.60 -0.69
CA HIS A 92 25.84 12.38 -2.13
C HIS A 92 24.43 12.71 -2.65
N LEU A 93 23.39 12.12 -2.06
CA LEU A 93 22.00 12.33 -2.47
C LEU A 93 21.55 13.77 -2.25
N LEU A 94 21.98 14.39 -1.15
CA LEU A 94 21.71 15.81 -0.89
C LEU A 94 22.39 16.73 -1.92
N GLY A 95 23.58 16.36 -2.41
CA GLY A 95 24.24 17.02 -3.53
C GLY A 95 23.38 16.98 -4.79
N GLN A 96 22.89 15.79 -5.17
CA GLN A 96 22.02 15.63 -6.33
C GLN A 96 20.72 16.46 -6.23
N LEU A 97 20.08 16.47 -5.05
CA LEU A 97 18.89 17.29 -4.80
C LEU A 97 19.15 18.79 -4.98
N ARG A 98 20.34 19.27 -4.59
CA ARG A 98 20.74 20.68 -4.77
C ARG A 98 21.04 21.02 -6.24
N ASP A 99 21.48 20.04 -7.02
CA ASP A 99 21.76 20.19 -8.45
C ASP A 99 20.48 20.13 -9.32
N GLY A 100 19.30 20.02 -8.70
CA GLY A 100 18.01 20.14 -9.38
C GLY A 100 17.40 18.82 -9.84
N TRP A 101 17.89 17.69 -9.33
CA TRP A 101 17.28 16.37 -9.52
C TRP A 101 16.00 16.25 -8.70
N LYS A 102 14.91 15.74 -9.30
CA LYS A 102 13.57 16.09 -8.80
C LYS A 102 12.88 15.06 -7.91
N THR A 103 13.19 13.76 -7.99
CA THR A 103 12.37 12.77 -7.23
C THR A 103 13.20 11.62 -6.64
N TRP A 104 13.97 10.89 -7.45
CA TRP A 104 14.70 9.69 -7.00
C TRP A 104 15.67 9.92 -5.84
N PRO A 105 16.50 10.98 -5.81
CA PRO A 105 17.40 11.20 -4.69
C PRO A 105 16.66 11.51 -3.39
N GLY A 106 15.46 12.09 -3.47
CA GLY A 106 14.61 12.35 -2.31
C GLY A 106 14.05 11.06 -1.72
N TRP A 107 13.64 10.12 -2.57
CA TRP A 107 13.18 8.78 -2.15
C TRP A 107 14.34 7.97 -1.56
N GLY A 108 15.50 7.98 -2.23
CA GLY A 108 16.73 7.37 -1.73
C GLY A 108 17.11 7.92 -0.36
N LEU A 109 17.15 9.26 -0.21
CA LEU A 109 17.49 9.91 1.05
C LEU A 109 16.48 9.57 2.16
N ALA A 110 15.19 9.63 1.83
CA ALA A 110 14.13 9.26 2.76
C ALA A 110 14.24 7.79 3.20
N SER A 111 14.66 6.89 2.32
CA SER A 111 14.76 5.45 2.62
C SER A 111 15.91 5.06 3.56
N ILE A 112 16.97 5.88 3.65
CA ILE A 112 18.10 5.65 4.55
C ILE A 112 17.65 5.66 6.02
N GLY A 113 16.74 6.56 6.38
CA GLY A 113 16.07 6.57 7.69
C GLY A 113 16.95 6.87 8.92
N THR A 114 18.23 7.21 8.74
CA THR A 114 19.11 7.64 9.85
C THR A 114 18.75 9.05 10.31
N GLU A 115 19.12 9.44 11.53
CA GLU A 115 18.87 10.80 12.04
C GLU A 115 19.48 11.87 11.12
N ALA A 116 20.67 11.63 10.57
CA ALA A 116 21.33 12.50 9.61
C ALA A 116 20.53 12.63 8.31
N ALA A 117 20.09 11.51 7.73
CA ALA A 117 19.29 11.50 6.51
C ALA A 117 17.95 12.23 6.69
N MET A 118 17.24 11.95 7.78
CA MET A 118 15.93 12.54 8.08
C MET A 118 16.03 14.03 8.44
N SER A 119 17.13 14.46 9.06
CA SER A 119 17.41 15.89 9.30
C SER A 119 17.72 16.61 8.00
N ALA A 120 18.61 16.05 7.16
CA ALA A 120 18.98 16.62 5.86
C ALA A 120 17.76 16.76 4.94
N LEU A 121 16.89 15.75 4.91
CA LEU A 121 15.64 15.77 4.14
C LEU A 121 14.72 16.90 4.62
N ALA A 122 14.52 17.04 5.94
CA ALA A 122 13.69 18.10 6.51
C ALA A 122 14.23 19.50 6.19
N ASP A 123 15.54 19.69 6.27
CA ASP A 123 16.18 20.97 5.95
C ASP A 123 16.07 21.31 4.46
N TRP A 124 16.22 20.31 3.57
CA TRP A 124 16.01 20.48 2.14
C TRP A 124 14.56 20.89 1.82
N VAL A 125 13.56 20.22 2.39
CA VAL A 125 12.15 20.58 2.22
C VAL A 125 11.86 22.00 2.73
N ARG A 126 12.41 22.38 3.90
CA ARG A 126 12.25 23.74 4.44
C ARG A 126 12.94 24.80 3.60
N ALA A 127 13.97 24.44 2.84
CA ALA A 127 14.65 25.32 1.89
C ALA A 127 13.91 25.45 0.54
N GLY A 128 12.74 24.83 0.39
CA GLY A 128 11.92 24.88 -0.83
C GLY A 128 12.02 23.63 -1.71
N GLY A 129 12.54 22.52 -1.18
CA GLY A 129 12.49 21.21 -1.83
C GLY A 129 11.06 20.64 -1.96
N GLU A 130 10.92 19.55 -2.73
CA GLU A 130 9.64 18.88 -2.96
C GLU A 130 9.10 18.23 -1.68
N ARG A 131 7.83 18.50 -1.36
CA ARG A 131 7.16 18.01 -0.14
C ARG A 131 6.07 16.99 -0.47
N GLY A 132 5.32 17.21 -1.55
CA GLY A 132 4.12 16.43 -1.85
C GLY A 132 4.44 14.95 -2.03
N ASP A 133 5.44 14.66 -2.85
CA ASP A 133 5.88 13.28 -3.12
C ASP A 133 6.35 12.57 -1.84
N LEU A 134 7.02 13.27 -0.92
CA LEU A 134 7.47 12.69 0.36
C LEU A 134 6.29 12.39 1.28
N GLU A 135 5.34 13.33 1.38
CA GLU A 135 4.15 13.15 2.21
C GLU A 135 3.30 11.99 1.70
N ASP A 136 3.15 11.84 0.39
CA ASP A 136 2.44 10.71 -0.26
C ASP A 136 3.11 9.34 0.03
N LEU A 137 4.41 9.31 0.31
CA LEU A 137 5.13 8.10 0.76
C LEU A 137 5.00 7.83 2.27
N GLY A 138 4.33 8.71 3.01
CA GLY A 138 4.24 8.65 4.46
C GLY A 138 5.46 9.22 5.19
N VAL A 139 6.22 10.12 4.56
CA VAL A 139 7.31 10.87 5.19
C VAL A 139 6.83 12.26 5.54
N TRP A 140 6.61 12.50 6.83
CA TRP A 140 6.15 13.78 7.34
C TRP A 140 7.33 14.68 7.72
N VAL A 141 7.33 15.92 7.22
CA VAL A 141 8.30 16.96 7.62
C VAL A 141 7.64 17.93 8.59
N PRO A 142 7.90 17.82 9.92
CA PRO A 142 7.37 18.75 10.91
C PRO A 142 7.91 20.16 10.70
N PRO A 143 7.29 21.20 11.29
CA PRO A 143 7.82 22.57 11.23
C PRO A 143 9.26 22.70 11.75
N THR A 144 9.63 21.90 12.75
CA THR A 144 10.97 21.87 13.37
C THR A 144 11.42 20.43 13.62
N GLY A 145 12.72 20.17 13.61
CA GLY A 145 13.30 18.83 13.87
C GLY A 145 13.46 17.97 12.62
N PRO A 146 13.83 16.69 12.76
CA PRO A 146 14.00 15.78 11.63
C PRO A 146 12.65 15.38 11.00
N ALA A 147 12.69 14.92 9.75
CA ALA A 147 11.57 14.25 9.11
C ALA A 147 11.25 12.93 9.84
N GLN A 148 10.02 12.45 9.70
CA GLN A 148 9.55 11.27 10.42
C GLN A 148 8.71 10.39 9.51
N TYR A 149 8.92 9.08 9.60
CA TYR A 149 7.97 8.14 9.03
C TYR A 149 6.66 8.19 9.81
N ARG A 150 5.55 8.37 9.09
CA ARG A 150 4.19 8.27 9.65
C ARG A 150 3.85 6.83 9.98
N PHE A 151 4.36 5.89 9.20
CA PHE A 151 3.94 4.49 9.23
C PHE A 151 5.14 3.54 9.36
N PRO A 152 4.99 2.47 10.14
CA PRO A 152 5.98 1.40 10.16
C PRO A 152 6.03 0.66 8.81
N LEU A 153 7.07 -0.15 8.65
CA LEU A 153 7.33 -0.88 7.40
C LEU A 153 6.51 -2.14 7.28
N GLU A 154 6.17 -2.74 8.42
CA GLU A 154 5.53 -4.03 8.51
C GLU A 154 4.19 -4.02 7.78
N ARG A 155 4.03 -5.00 6.90
CA ARG A 155 2.86 -5.21 6.06
C ARG A 155 2.41 -6.66 6.17
N LYS A 156 1.12 -6.90 5.95
CA LYS A 156 0.52 -8.24 5.89
C LYS A 156 -0.15 -8.48 4.54
N ALA A 157 0.02 -9.69 4.01
CA ALA A 157 -0.75 -10.17 2.87
C ALA A 157 -2.15 -10.59 3.36
N VAL A 158 -3.17 -10.26 2.58
CA VAL A 158 -4.58 -10.54 2.90
C VAL A 158 -5.01 -11.76 2.09
N PHE A 159 -5.26 -12.87 2.78
CA PHE A 159 -5.70 -14.12 2.16
C PHE A 159 -7.20 -14.33 2.38
N LEU A 160 -7.96 -14.58 1.31
CA LEU A 160 -9.40 -14.85 1.37
C LEU A 160 -9.68 -16.34 1.56
N ARG A 161 -10.50 -16.67 2.55
CA ARG A 161 -11.15 -17.97 2.69
C ARG A 161 -12.66 -17.81 2.53
N LYS A 162 -13.23 -18.36 1.45
CA LYS A 162 -14.67 -18.33 1.19
C LYS A 162 -15.43 -19.31 2.09
N PHE A 163 -16.65 -18.95 2.49
CA PHE A 163 -17.58 -19.79 3.24
C PHE A 163 -18.81 -20.08 2.39
N ASP A 164 -19.38 -21.27 2.61
CA ASP A 164 -20.64 -21.68 2.00
C ASP A 164 -21.85 -21.16 2.80
N ASP A 165 -21.72 -20.98 4.12
CA ASP A 165 -22.78 -20.48 5.01
C ASP A 165 -22.44 -19.10 5.61
N PRO A 166 -23.21 -18.04 5.31
CA PRO A 166 -23.03 -16.72 5.92
C PRO A 166 -23.18 -16.69 7.45
N ALA A 167 -23.84 -17.68 8.07
CA ALA A 167 -23.96 -17.74 9.53
C ALA A 167 -22.59 -17.84 10.23
N GLU A 168 -21.57 -18.37 9.55
CA GLU A 168 -20.20 -18.48 10.05
C GLU A 168 -19.53 -17.11 10.29
N LEU A 169 -19.97 -16.05 9.61
CA LEU A 169 -19.38 -14.70 9.67
C LEU A 169 -19.41 -14.08 11.06
N SER A 170 -20.42 -14.42 11.87
CA SER A 170 -20.60 -13.86 13.21
C SER A 170 -19.47 -14.20 14.19
N THR A 171 -18.66 -15.21 13.88
CA THR A 171 -17.63 -15.76 14.77
C THR A 171 -16.20 -15.53 14.32
N VAL A 172 -15.99 -15.02 13.11
CA VAL A 172 -14.65 -14.86 12.54
C VAL A 172 -14.08 -13.49 12.85
N ASP A 173 -12.75 -13.43 12.93
CA ASP A 173 -12.02 -12.22 13.28
C ASP A 173 -12.17 -11.11 12.24
N ASN A 174 -12.04 -11.46 10.95
CA ASN A 174 -12.01 -10.53 9.83
C ASN A 174 -13.03 -10.94 8.75
N PRO A 175 -14.35 -10.74 8.99
CA PRO A 175 -15.38 -11.19 8.07
C PRO A 175 -15.39 -10.38 6.76
N VAL A 176 -15.84 -11.03 5.70
CA VAL A 176 -16.11 -10.47 4.37
C VAL A 176 -17.62 -10.58 4.11
N GLY A 177 -18.23 -9.48 3.69
CA GLY A 177 -19.67 -9.46 3.39
C GLY A 177 -20.62 -9.46 4.59
N LEU A 178 -20.31 -8.78 5.70
CA LEU A 178 -21.26 -8.58 6.79
C LEU A 178 -22.54 -7.83 6.33
N PRO A 179 -23.70 -8.09 6.98
CA PRO A 179 -24.87 -7.24 6.83
C PRO A 179 -24.57 -5.78 7.17
N LEU A 180 -25.06 -4.84 6.37
CA LEU A 180 -24.80 -3.40 6.58
C LEU A 180 -25.29 -2.90 7.95
N ALA A 181 -26.35 -3.50 8.51
CA ALA A 181 -26.84 -3.17 9.85
C ALA A 181 -25.85 -3.50 10.98
N GLU A 182 -24.86 -4.36 10.73
CA GLU A 182 -23.78 -4.63 11.68
C GLU A 182 -22.67 -3.57 11.62
N VAL A 183 -22.59 -2.82 10.52
CA VAL A 183 -21.47 -1.93 10.21
C VAL A 183 -21.87 -0.46 10.18
N LEU A 184 -23.13 -0.14 9.89
CA LEU A 184 -23.64 1.22 9.76
C LEU A 184 -24.69 1.51 10.82
N ARG A 185 -24.70 2.75 11.32
CA ARG A 185 -25.67 3.20 12.32
C ARG A 185 -27.08 3.35 11.74
N ASP A 186 -27.20 3.86 10.51
CA ASP A 186 -28.48 4.04 9.81
C ASP A 186 -28.33 3.60 8.33
N PRO A 187 -28.38 2.27 8.07
CA PRO A 187 -28.15 1.73 6.73
C PRO A 187 -29.09 2.28 5.66
N GLU A 188 -30.35 2.61 6.01
CA GLU A 188 -31.36 3.09 5.06
C GLU A 188 -31.08 4.52 4.57
N LYS A 189 -30.24 5.29 5.28
CA LYS A 189 -29.86 6.67 4.91
C LYS A 189 -28.43 6.80 4.44
N SER A 190 -27.68 5.70 4.41
CA SER A 190 -26.27 5.71 4.06
C SER A 190 -26.07 5.55 2.54
N PRO A 191 -25.07 6.24 1.94
CA PRO A 191 -24.63 5.94 0.57
C PRO A 191 -23.89 4.59 0.48
N VAL A 192 -23.56 3.96 1.61
CA VAL A 192 -22.94 2.63 1.64
C VAL A 192 -23.99 1.59 1.31
N THR A 193 -23.75 0.84 0.24
CA THR A 193 -24.60 -0.29 -0.16
C THR A 193 -23.87 -1.63 -0.07
N TRP A 194 -22.59 -1.64 0.28
CA TRP A 194 -21.76 -2.84 0.28
C TRP A 194 -20.72 -2.83 1.40
N HIS A 195 -20.53 -3.99 2.03
CA HIS A 195 -19.42 -4.26 2.94
C HIS A 195 -18.42 -5.19 2.25
N TYR A 196 -17.17 -4.73 2.14
CA TYR A 196 -16.09 -5.50 1.55
C TYR A 196 -15.43 -6.39 2.59
N VAL A 197 -14.79 -5.81 3.60
CA VAL A 197 -14.04 -6.56 4.61
C VAL A 197 -13.97 -5.79 5.93
N SER A 198 -13.99 -6.52 7.03
CA SER A 198 -13.66 -6.00 8.35
C SER A 198 -12.29 -6.52 8.77
N LEU A 199 -11.46 -5.68 9.38
CA LEU A 199 -10.16 -6.07 9.91
C LEU A 199 -10.08 -5.73 11.40
N ARG A 200 -9.53 -6.66 12.19
CA ARG A 200 -9.21 -6.39 13.58
C ARG A 200 -8.02 -5.46 13.69
N VAL A 201 -8.19 -4.43 14.51
CA VAL A 201 -7.17 -3.40 14.76
C VAL A 201 -5.90 -4.00 15.35
N ASP A 202 -6.03 -4.98 16.25
CA ASP A 202 -4.90 -5.64 16.92
C ASP A 202 -4.06 -6.54 16.00
N GLN A 203 -4.55 -6.85 14.79
CA GLN A 203 -3.82 -7.63 13.79
C GLN A 203 -3.12 -6.74 12.74
N LEU A 204 -3.39 -5.43 12.76
CA LEU A 204 -2.84 -4.47 11.80
C LEU A 204 -1.49 -3.90 12.30
N PRO A 205 -0.37 -4.20 11.62
CA PRO A 205 0.92 -3.67 12.03
C PRO A 205 0.94 -2.14 11.95
N GLY A 206 1.35 -1.50 13.04
CA GLY A 206 1.48 -0.04 13.08
C GLY A 206 0.21 0.76 13.29
N MET A 207 -0.93 0.09 13.36
CA MET A 207 -2.18 0.76 13.65
C MET A 207 -2.11 1.37 15.05
N ALA A 208 -2.38 2.67 15.13
CA ALA A 208 -2.48 3.36 16.41
C ALA A 208 -3.63 2.78 17.25
N THR A 209 -3.64 3.09 18.54
CA THR A 209 -4.76 2.68 19.41
C THR A 209 -6.08 3.21 18.85
N TRP A 210 -6.92 2.28 18.40
CA TRP A 210 -8.25 2.57 17.89
C TRP A 210 -9.29 2.22 18.95
N PRO A 211 -10.33 3.06 19.14
CA PRO A 211 -11.28 2.87 20.23
C PRO A 211 -12.24 1.69 20.03
N VAL A 212 -12.30 1.13 18.82
CA VAL A 212 -13.16 -0.02 18.48
C VAL A 212 -12.30 -1.16 17.95
N PRO A 213 -12.70 -2.43 18.17
CA PRO A 213 -11.83 -3.58 17.88
C PRO A 213 -11.65 -3.84 16.38
N ARG A 214 -12.53 -3.29 15.53
CA ARG A 214 -12.53 -3.51 14.09
C ARG A 214 -12.70 -2.20 13.32
N VAL A 215 -12.19 -2.23 12.10
CA VAL A 215 -12.42 -1.21 11.07
C VAL A 215 -12.94 -1.90 9.82
N HIS A 216 -13.79 -1.20 9.10
CA HIS A 216 -14.59 -1.75 8.02
C HIS A 216 -14.30 -1.03 6.71
N LEU A 217 -13.98 -1.79 5.67
CA LEU A 217 -13.98 -1.31 4.31
C LEU A 217 -15.39 -1.47 3.75
N VAL A 218 -16.01 -0.32 3.50
CA VAL A 218 -17.38 -0.23 3.00
C VAL A 218 -17.45 0.78 1.87
N GLY A 219 -18.49 0.69 1.06
CA GLY A 219 -18.67 1.66 -0.01
C GLY A 219 -19.92 1.43 -0.84
N PRO A 220 -20.14 2.27 -1.85
CA PRO A 220 -21.13 1.99 -2.87
C PRO A 220 -20.71 0.74 -3.67
N ARG A 221 -21.72 0.03 -4.16
CA ARG A 221 -21.56 -1.05 -5.14
C ARG A 221 -21.31 -0.42 -6.53
N ALA A 222 -20.12 0.13 -6.73
CA ALA A 222 -19.73 0.83 -7.97
C ALA A 222 -18.42 0.32 -8.59
N ASN A 223 -18.30 0.49 -9.91
CA ASN A 223 -17.12 0.13 -10.72
C ASN A 223 -16.21 1.34 -11.00
N TRP A 224 -16.72 2.56 -10.82
CA TRP A 224 -15.98 3.80 -10.98
C TRP A 224 -15.29 4.24 -9.68
N GLY A 225 -14.45 5.28 -9.79
CA GLY A 225 -13.72 5.84 -8.65
C GLY A 225 -14.63 6.59 -7.67
N TRP A 226 -14.42 6.33 -6.38
CA TRP A 226 -15.17 6.97 -5.30
C TRP A 226 -14.35 7.11 -4.04
N GLU A 227 -14.73 8.06 -3.19
CA GLU A 227 -14.19 8.26 -1.86
C GLU A 227 -15.36 8.40 -0.87
N LEU A 228 -15.32 7.66 0.22
CA LEU A 228 -16.30 7.69 1.28
C LEU A 228 -15.61 7.98 2.60
N THR A 229 -15.93 9.10 3.24
CA THR A 229 -15.43 9.43 4.57
C THR A 229 -16.54 9.28 5.61
N ALA A 230 -16.24 8.64 6.73
CA ALA A 230 -17.18 8.38 7.81
C ALA A 230 -16.55 8.58 9.19
N ALA A 231 -17.38 8.96 10.15
CA ALA A 231 -17.09 8.78 11.57
C ALA A 231 -17.63 7.42 12.04
N PHE A 232 -17.25 6.99 13.24
CA PHE A 232 -17.83 5.81 13.88
C PHE A 232 -18.44 6.17 15.24
N ASP A 233 -19.33 5.33 15.74
CA ASP A 233 -19.90 5.42 17.09
C ASP A 233 -19.24 4.45 18.07
N GLU A 234 -19.74 4.40 19.31
CA GLU A 234 -19.17 3.60 20.39
C GLU A 234 -19.20 2.09 20.11
N ASP A 235 -20.12 1.64 19.25
CA ASP A 235 -20.26 0.24 18.83
C ASP A 235 -19.40 -0.09 17.60
N GLY A 236 -18.66 0.90 17.05
CA GLY A 236 -17.85 0.75 15.85
C GLY A 236 -18.62 0.88 14.54
N ARG A 237 -19.89 1.32 14.59
CA ARG A 237 -20.70 1.50 13.40
C ARG A 237 -20.47 2.86 12.78
N TYR A 238 -20.42 2.90 11.45
CA TYR A 238 -20.19 4.13 10.70
C TYR A 238 -21.44 5.00 10.67
N ARG A 239 -21.21 6.31 10.65
CA ARG A 239 -22.24 7.35 10.59
C ARG A 239 -21.69 8.59 9.91
N ASP A 240 -22.62 9.46 9.51
CA ASP A 240 -22.34 10.75 8.87
C ASP A 240 -21.48 10.56 7.61
N GLU A 241 -21.73 9.48 6.87
CA GLU A 241 -20.96 9.07 5.71
C GLU A 241 -21.17 10.05 4.55
N VAL A 242 -20.06 10.58 4.03
CA VAL A 242 -20.05 11.47 2.88
C VAL A 242 -19.31 10.76 1.74
N ALA A 243 -20.07 10.42 0.69
CA ALA A 243 -19.51 9.87 -0.54
C ALA A 243 -19.25 10.98 -1.57
N ARG A 244 -18.09 10.90 -2.23
CA ARG A 244 -17.71 11.69 -3.41
C ARG A 244 -17.42 10.72 -4.54
N LEU A 245 -17.98 11.01 -5.70
CA LEU A 245 -17.73 10.24 -6.91
C LEU A 245 -16.84 11.07 -7.83
N ASP A 246 -15.88 10.43 -8.49
CA ASP A 246 -14.98 11.12 -9.44
C ASP A 246 -15.76 11.65 -10.65
N SER A 247 -16.79 10.92 -11.07
CA SER A 247 -17.76 11.30 -12.09
C SER A 247 -19.16 10.86 -11.68
N ALA A 248 -20.18 11.57 -12.16
CA ALA A 248 -21.54 11.04 -12.10
C ALA A 248 -21.61 9.79 -12.99
N PRO A 249 -22.23 8.69 -12.54
CA PRO A 249 -22.33 7.48 -13.33
C PRO A 249 -23.11 7.77 -14.61
N ASP A 250 -22.61 7.27 -15.73
CA ASP A 250 -23.39 7.30 -16.97
C ASP A 250 -24.37 6.12 -17.07
N ALA A 251 -25.29 6.17 -18.03
CA ALA A 251 -26.35 5.17 -18.18
C ALA A 251 -25.80 3.77 -18.56
N GLU A 252 -24.57 3.68 -19.07
CA GLU A 252 -23.90 2.43 -19.40
C GLU A 252 -23.27 1.82 -18.14
N GLU A 253 -22.62 2.65 -17.31
CA GLU A 253 -22.11 2.31 -15.98
C GLU A 253 -23.20 1.88 -14.99
N GLU A 254 -24.36 2.54 -15.01
CA GLU A 254 -25.54 2.09 -14.24
C GLU A 254 -26.06 0.72 -14.74
N GLY A 255 -25.83 0.39 -16.02
CA GLY A 255 -26.16 -0.91 -16.61
C GLY A 255 -25.24 -2.04 -16.16
N TYR A 256 -24.02 -1.72 -15.70
CA TYR A 256 -23.07 -2.68 -15.09
C TYR A 256 -23.30 -2.91 -13.59
N LEU A 257 -24.36 -2.33 -13.00
CA LEU A 257 -24.93 -2.76 -11.72
C LEU A 257 -25.55 -4.16 -11.89
N ILE A 258 -24.72 -5.13 -12.27
CA ILE A 258 -25.06 -6.51 -12.52
C ILE A 258 -25.68 -7.04 -11.23
N GLY A 259 -26.89 -7.61 -11.35
CA GLY A 259 -27.66 -8.12 -10.22
C GLY A 259 -26.88 -9.13 -9.38
N ASP A 260 -27.27 -9.24 -8.11
CA ASP A 260 -26.73 -10.18 -7.11
C ASP A 260 -26.55 -11.62 -7.64
N GLU A 261 -27.34 -12.03 -8.63
CA GLU A 261 -27.37 -13.39 -9.17
C GLU A 261 -26.14 -13.78 -10.01
N GLN A 262 -25.42 -12.81 -10.61
CA GLN A 262 -24.24 -13.13 -11.45
C GLN A 262 -22.93 -13.17 -10.66
N TYR A 263 -22.88 -12.50 -9.51
CA TYR A 263 -21.74 -12.43 -8.60
C TYR A 263 -22.21 -12.62 -7.16
N GLY A 264 -22.77 -13.79 -6.85
CA GLY A 264 -23.40 -14.13 -5.56
C GLY A 264 -22.49 -13.90 -4.36
N GLY A 265 -22.47 -12.64 -3.88
CA GLY A 265 -21.34 -12.01 -3.21
C GLY A 265 -20.58 -12.91 -2.25
N ASN A 266 -19.27 -13.02 -2.46
CA ASN A 266 -18.41 -13.86 -1.62
C ASN A 266 -18.64 -13.55 -0.13
N HIS A 267 -19.02 -14.55 0.65
CA HIS A 267 -18.95 -14.50 2.10
C HIS A 267 -17.72 -15.29 2.52
N GLY A 268 -17.05 -14.83 3.55
CA GLY A 268 -15.83 -15.49 4.00
C GLY A 268 -15.15 -14.76 5.12
N ALA A 269 -13.88 -15.09 5.32
CA ALA A 269 -13.00 -14.36 6.20
C ALA A 269 -11.66 -14.14 5.52
N VAL A 270 -11.01 -13.04 5.88
CA VAL A 270 -9.61 -12.86 5.53
C VAL A 270 -8.69 -13.25 6.68
N THR A 271 -7.53 -13.76 6.32
CA THR A 271 -6.42 -13.96 7.25
C THR A 271 -5.25 -13.09 6.86
N LEU A 272 -4.57 -12.52 7.86
CA LEU A 272 -3.42 -11.66 7.66
C LEU A 272 -2.14 -12.47 7.87
N ARG A 273 -1.33 -12.60 6.84
CA ARG A 273 -0.05 -13.33 6.88
C ARG A 273 1.14 -12.38 6.66
N PRO A 274 2.33 -12.67 7.21
CA PRO A 274 3.54 -11.90 6.90
C PRO A 274 3.83 -11.86 5.39
N TYR A 275 4.66 -10.90 4.99
CA TYR A 275 5.36 -10.95 3.71
C TYR A 275 6.57 -11.87 3.87
N ASP A 276 6.64 -12.91 3.04
CA ASP A 276 7.69 -13.92 3.08
C ASP A 276 7.90 -14.54 1.68
N GLY A 277 8.67 -15.64 1.62
CA GLY A 277 9.01 -16.35 0.39
C GLY A 277 7.90 -17.23 -0.19
N ASP A 278 6.75 -17.35 0.48
CA ASP A 278 5.59 -18.07 -0.05
C ASP A 278 4.76 -17.21 -1.03
N LEU A 279 5.07 -15.91 -1.12
CA LEU A 279 4.40 -14.95 -1.99
C LEU A 279 5.04 -14.88 -3.38
N VAL A 280 4.22 -14.61 -4.38
CA VAL A 280 4.62 -14.29 -5.75
C VAL A 280 4.64 -12.78 -5.92
N TYR A 281 5.83 -12.20 -6.16
CA TYR A 281 6.01 -10.76 -6.35
C TYR A 281 5.95 -10.41 -7.86
N CYS A 282 5.13 -9.43 -8.22
CA CYS A 282 4.96 -8.95 -9.60
C CYS A 282 4.58 -7.46 -9.64
N ASN A 283 5.36 -6.65 -10.34
CA ASN A 283 5.33 -5.19 -10.33
C ASN A 283 5.19 -4.58 -8.91
N GLY A 284 5.92 -5.11 -7.92
CA GLY A 284 5.85 -4.63 -6.53
C GLY A 284 4.57 -5.03 -5.79
N HIS A 285 3.78 -5.94 -6.35
CA HIS A 285 2.56 -6.46 -5.77
C HIS A 285 2.58 -7.99 -5.59
N ILE A 286 1.55 -8.56 -4.96
CA ILE A 286 1.54 -9.98 -4.52
C ILE A 286 0.31 -10.81 -4.94
N GLN A 287 -0.56 -10.27 -5.78
CA GLN A 287 -1.89 -10.83 -6.08
C GLN A 287 -1.86 -12.01 -7.04
N LEU A 288 -0.71 -12.27 -7.69
CA LEU A 288 -0.48 -13.54 -8.39
C LEU A 288 -0.33 -14.72 -7.42
N THR A 289 -0.19 -14.47 -6.12
CA THR A 289 -0.21 -15.52 -5.11
C THR A 289 -1.65 -16.06 -4.97
N PRO A 290 -1.86 -17.38 -5.04
CA PRO A 290 -3.18 -17.96 -4.82
C PRO A 290 -3.83 -17.49 -3.51
N ASP A 291 -5.13 -17.19 -3.58
CA ASP A 291 -5.97 -16.72 -2.48
C ASP A 291 -5.59 -15.36 -1.87
N VAL A 292 -4.51 -14.71 -2.33
CA VAL A 292 -4.19 -13.34 -1.94
C VAL A 292 -5.10 -12.38 -2.68
N VAL A 293 -5.76 -11.51 -1.93
CA VAL A 293 -6.73 -10.54 -2.43
C VAL A 293 -6.37 -9.11 -2.07
N GLY A 294 -5.19 -8.89 -1.49
CA GLY A 294 -4.77 -7.56 -1.08
C GLY A 294 -3.70 -7.54 -0.01
N THR A 295 -3.56 -6.39 0.62
CA THR A 295 -2.52 -6.11 1.62
C THR A 295 -3.11 -5.29 2.77
N ALA A 296 -2.52 -5.38 3.96
CA ALA A 296 -2.93 -4.66 5.14
C ALA A 296 -1.75 -4.06 5.91
N GLY A 297 -1.95 -2.85 6.43
CA GLY A 297 -0.93 -2.06 7.11
C GLY A 297 0.19 -1.55 6.19
N GLY A 298 1.27 -1.11 6.81
CA GLY A 298 2.47 -0.61 6.13
C GLY A 298 2.30 0.76 5.45
N PRO A 299 3.33 1.22 4.72
CA PRO A 299 3.24 2.45 3.94
C PRO A 299 2.24 2.31 2.76
N PRO A 300 1.80 3.42 2.16
CA PRO A 300 1.04 3.39 0.90
C PRO A 300 1.67 2.53 -0.20
N LEU A 301 0.85 1.82 -1.00
CA LEU A 301 1.32 1.00 -2.13
C LEU A 301 1.28 1.70 -3.49
N GLY A 302 0.86 2.97 -3.55
CA GLY A 302 0.77 3.69 -4.82
C GLY A 302 -0.33 3.20 -5.77
N VAL A 303 -1.23 2.31 -5.31
CA VAL A 303 -2.38 1.81 -6.08
C VAL A 303 -3.44 2.90 -6.32
N GLY A 304 -3.29 4.05 -5.66
CA GLY A 304 -4.02 5.30 -5.85
C GLY A 304 -3.53 6.33 -4.84
N ARG A 305 -4.07 7.55 -4.87
CA ARG A 305 -3.74 8.56 -3.87
C ARG A 305 -4.18 8.09 -2.48
N THR A 306 -3.25 8.06 -1.54
CA THR A 306 -3.59 7.85 -0.14
C THR A 306 -4.25 9.14 0.37
N PRO A 307 -5.47 9.05 0.95
CA PRO A 307 -6.20 10.24 1.34
C PRO A 307 -5.53 10.97 2.50
N HIS A 308 -5.61 12.29 2.45
CA HIS A 308 -5.35 13.16 3.59
C HIS A 308 -6.64 13.33 4.40
N CYS A 309 -6.54 13.33 5.72
CA CYS A 309 -7.70 13.49 6.57
C CYS A 309 -8.36 14.86 6.32
N PRO A 310 -9.66 14.93 6.01
CA PRO A 310 -10.30 16.21 5.72
C PRO A 310 -10.40 17.16 6.93
N ALA A 311 -10.13 16.66 8.15
CA ALA A 311 -10.18 17.45 9.38
C ALA A 311 -8.81 18.02 9.79
N CYS A 312 -7.72 17.26 9.63
CA CYS A 312 -6.37 17.68 10.06
C CYS A 312 -5.32 17.71 8.95
N GLU A 313 -5.72 17.37 7.71
CA GLU A 313 -4.89 17.35 6.50
C GLU A 313 -3.68 16.40 6.56
N ARG A 314 -3.57 15.56 7.59
CA ARG A 314 -2.50 14.56 7.71
C ARG A 314 -2.79 13.36 6.82
N LEU A 315 -1.74 12.77 6.25
CA LEU A 315 -1.85 11.52 5.51
C LEU A 315 -2.43 10.43 6.42
N MET A 316 -3.48 9.76 5.96
CA MET A 316 -4.18 8.72 6.71
C MET A 316 -3.42 7.39 6.65
N PHE A 317 -3.48 6.62 7.73
CA PHE A 317 -2.87 5.28 7.81
C PHE A 317 -3.59 4.32 6.87
N HIS A 318 -2.83 3.66 5.99
CA HIS A 318 -3.33 2.61 5.12
C HIS A 318 -3.63 1.35 5.94
N VAL A 319 -4.92 1.09 6.16
CA VAL A 319 -5.36 -0.12 6.84
C VAL A 319 -5.29 -1.30 5.89
N ALA A 320 -5.88 -1.18 4.70
CA ALA A 320 -5.84 -2.23 3.70
C ALA A 320 -6.16 -1.71 2.30
N SER A 321 -5.67 -2.43 1.30
CA SER A 321 -6.08 -2.34 -0.10
C SER A 321 -6.44 -3.75 -0.55
N VAL A 322 -7.64 -3.94 -1.04
CA VAL A 322 -8.12 -5.24 -1.53
C VAL A 322 -8.70 -5.15 -2.93
N GLU A 323 -8.57 -6.22 -3.70
CA GLU A 323 -9.12 -6.34 -5.03
C GLU A 323 -10.62 -6.63 -5.01
N HIS A 324 -11.26 -6.37 -6.14
CA HIS A 324 -12.67 -6.65 -6.39
C HIS A 324 -13.10 -8.10 -6.10
N HIS A 325 -12.20 -9.10 -6.27
CA HIS A 325 -12.47 -10.50 -5.96
C HIS A 325 -12.82 -10.78 -4.49
N VAL A 326 -12.56 -9.85 -3.56
CA VAL A 326 -13.00 -9.98 -2.16
C VAL A 326 -14.52 -10.11 -2.07
N ARG A 327 -15.28 -9.41 -2.92
CA ARG A 327 -16.75 -9.52 -2.98
C ARG A 327 -17.30 -9.76 -4.38
N ASP A 328 -16.44 -10.14 -5.32
CA ASP A 328 -16.73 -10.31 -6.75
C ASP A 328 -17.58 -9.17 -7.31
N TYR A 329 -17.22 -7.91 -7.03
CA TYR A 329 -17.96 -6.77 -7.56
C TYR A 329 -17.07 -5.63 -8.03
N GLY A 330 -17.28 -5.29 -9.30
CA GLY A 330 -16.57 -4.23 -10.02
C GLY A 330 -15.15 -4.58 -10.36
N ASP A 331 -14.46 -3.62 -10.95
CA ASP A 331 -13.03 -3.71 -11.21
C ASP A 331 -12.26 -2.80 -10.25
N GLY A 332 -10.95 -3.03 -10.17
CA GLY A 332 -10.01 -2.20 -9.45
C GLY A 332 -9.92 -2.49 -7.95
N TRP A 333 -9.30 -1.53 -7.29
CA TRP A 333 -8.89 -1.63 -5.90
C TRP A 333 -9.86 -0.94 -4.97
N ARG A 334 -9.98 -1.45 -3.75
CA ARG A 334 -10.73 -0.84 -2.65
C ARG A 334 -9.78 -0.60 -1.49
N GLY A 335 -9.61 0.66 -1.10
CA GLY A 335 -8.72 1.07 -0.03
C GLY A 335 -9.48 1.47 1.24
N LEU A 336 -8.90 1.14 2.39
CA LEU A 336 -9.36 1.57 3.71
C LEU A 336 -8.24 2.35 4.40
N PHE A 337 -8.59 3.54 4.88
CA PHE A 337 -7.66 4.46 5.54
C PHE A 337 -8.27 5.03 6.80
N VAL A 338 -7.41 5.35 7.77
CA VAL A 338 -7.85 5.88 9.07
C VAL A 338 -6.99 7.05 9.52
N CYS A 339 -7.62 8.03 10.15
CA CYS A 339 -6.94 9.09 10.86
C CYS A 339 -7.04 8.83 12.37
N GLU A 340 -5.91 8.50 12.97
CA GLU A 340 -5.78 8.21 14.41
C GLU A 340 -6.15 9.40 15.30
N ASP A 341 -5.84 10.62 14.85
CA ASP A 341 -6.09 11.84 15.63
C ASP A 341 -7.56 12.25 15.57
N CYS A 342 -8.16 12.24 14.38
CA CYS A 342 -9.51 12.73 14.14
C CYS A 342 -10.57 11.64 14.25
N ARG A 343 -10.16 10.36 14.36
CA ARG A 343 -11.05 9.21 14.41
C ARG A 343 -12.02 9.15 13.22
N LEU A 344 -11.47 9.44 12.04
CA LEU A 344 -12.17 9.35 10.77
C LEU A 344 -11.65 8.17 9.97
N VAL A 345 -12.55 7.57 9.21
CA VAL A 345 -12.26 6.51 8.24
C VAL A 345 -12.52 7.06 6.85
N THR A 346 -11.63 6.77 5.92
CA THR A 346 -11.86 7.00 4.49
C THR A 346 -11.72 5.68 3.75
N CYS A 347 -12.76 5.29 3.03
CA CYS A 347 -12.74 4.19 2.08
C CYS A 347 -12.65 4.79 0.68
N ASN A 348 -11.95 4.14 -0.25
CA ASN A 348 -11.98 4.56 -1.65
C ASN A 348 -12.03 3.39 -2.61
N ALA A 349 -12.36 3.70 -3.86
CA ALA A 349 -12.10 2.86 -5.01
C ALA A 349 -11.32 3.62 -6.06
N ASN A 350 -10.36 2.94 -6.64
CA ASN A 350 -9.62 3.42 -7.81
C ASN A 350 -10.18 2.58 -8.96
N GLY A 351 -10.96 3.18 -9.86
CA GLY A 351 -11.71 2.49 -10.93
C GLY A 351 -10.86 1.83 -12.02
N TRP A 352 -9.63 1.43 -11.70
CA TRP A 352 -8.63 0.87 -12.60
C TRP A 352 -7.90 -0.28 -11.86
N ASN A 353 -7.58 -1.35 -12.59
CA ASN A 353 -6.74 -2.45 -12.10
C ASN A 353 -5.25 -2.08 -12.25
#